data_AF-A0A926X904-F1
#
_entry.id   AF-A0A926X904-F1
#
_cell.length_a   1.000
_cell.length_b   1.000
_cell.length_c   1.000
_cell.angle_alpha   90.00
_cell.angle_beta   90.00
_cell.angle_gamma   90.00
#
_symmetry.space_group_name_H-M   'P 1'
#
loop_
_entity.id
_entity.type
_entity.pdbx_description
1 polymer ?
#
loop_
_entity_poly.entity_id
_entity_poly.type
_entity_poly.pdbx_seq_one_letter_code
_entity_poly.pdbx_strand_id
1 'polypeptide(L)'
;MTAEVKAQSSSEILLQETGVLETGDASLSSSGILYDEYTFEGSAGIPIRINWSSEEFPANLILLDSGYSILAIIAANGELIQEAGDSAIQNLETRPTATGASAGFSLSQPGMYRVIIAAPDAASDGQYSLSVVTETAP
;
A
#
# COMPACT_ATOMS: atom_id res chain seq x y z
N MET A 1 -20.85 -11.62 -39.24
CA MET A 1 -19.89 -12.00 -38.17
C MET A 1 -19.00 -10.80 -37.96
N THR A 2 -19.28 -9.99 -36.95
CA THR A 2 -18.41 -8.86 -36.56
C THR A 2 -18.07 -9.10 -35.10
N ALA A 3 -16.86 -9.56 -34.83
CA ALA A 3 -16.37 -9.67 -33.47
C ALA A 3 -15.98 -8.26 -33.02
N GLU A 4 -16.74 -7.69 -32.09
CA GLU A 4 -16.28 -6.58 -31.26
C GLU A 4 -15.16 -7.13 -30.37
N VAL A 5 -13.91 -6.84 -30.72
CA VAL A 5 -12.81 -6.97 -29.76
C VAL A 5 -12.96 -5.78 -28.80
N LYS A 6 -13.71 -5.97 -27.71
CA LYS A 6 -13.55 -5.13 -26.53
C LYS A 6 -12.11 -5.33 -26.07
N ALA A 7 -11.26 -4.32 -26.25
CA ALA A 7 -9.96 -4.30 -25.61
C ALA A 7 -10.20 -4.44 -24.11
N GLN A 8 -10.00 -5.64 -23.58
CA GLN A 8 -9.92 -5.85 -22.14
C GLN A 8 -8.58 -5.22 -21.75
N SER A 9 -8.63 -3.99 -21.28
CA SER A 9 -7.60 -3.36 -20.49
C SER A 9 -7.16 -4.33 -19.39
N SER A 10 -6.12 -5.11 -19.65
CA SER A 10 -5.64 -6.14 -18.74
C SER A 10 -4.66 -5.48 -17.77
N SER A 11 -5.17 -5.07 -16.60
CA SER A 11 -4.34 -4.77 -15.44
C SER A 11 -3.46 -5.98 -15.12
N GLU A 12 -2.16 -5.76 -15.03
CA GLU A 12 -1.17 -6.76 -14.61
C GLU A 12 -1.10 -6.77 -13.08
N ILE A 13 -1.09 -7.96 -12.47
CA ILE A 13 -0.88 -8.11 -11.03
C ILE A 13 0.63 -8.08 -10.77
N LEU A 14 1.08 -7.05 -10.06
CA LEU A 14 2.48 -6.88 -9.66
C LEU A 14 2.76 -7.53 -8.29
N LEU A 15 1.75 -7.58 -7.42
CA LEU A 15 1.80 -8.20 -6.10
C LEU A 15 0.39 -8.60 -5.66
N GLN A 16 0.25 -9.75 -5.01
CA GLN A 16 -0.99 -10.15 -4.34
C GLN A 16 -0.64 -11.02 -3.13
N GLU A 17 -0.96 -10.53 -1.94
CA GLU A 17 -0.56 -11.14 -0.68
C GLU A 17 -1.69 -11.09 0.35
N THR A 18 -1.66 -12.03 1.28
CA THR A 18 -2.45 -12.00 2.52
C THR A 18 -1.50 -12.17 3.69
N GLY A 19 -1.57 -11.27 4.66
CA GLY A 19 -0.68 -11.25 5.81
C GLY A 19 -1.45 -11.22 7.13
N VAL A 20 -0.70 -11.35 8.22
CA VAL A 20 -1.20 -11.22 9.59
C VAL A 20 -0.19 -10.37 10.34
N LEU A 21 -0.63 -9.22 10.86
CA LEU A 21 0.18 -8.50 11.84
C LEU A 21 0.01 -9.19 13.18
N GLU A 22 1.08 -9.70 13.76
CA GLU A 22 1.06 -10.40 15.04
C GLU A 22 2.26 -10.09 15.94
N THR A 23 2.15 -10.50 17.21
CA THR A 23 3.24 -10.28 18.17
C THR A 23 4.50 -11.02 17.73
N GLY A 24 5.54 -10.26 17.41
CA GLY A 24 6.81 -10.78 16.90
C GLY A 24 7.24 -10.13 15.59
N ASP A 25 6.31 -9.46 14.90
CA ASP A 25 6.61 -8.70 13.70
C ASP A 25 7.46 -7.46 13.98
N ALA A 26 7.99 -6.90 12.90
CA ALA A 26 8.73 -5.67 12.97
C ALA A 26 7.82 -4.54 13.48
N SER A 27 8.40 -3.61 14.24
CA SER A 27 7.66 -2.45 14.76
C SER A 27 8.29 -1.14 14.37
N LEU A 28 7.44 -0.16 14.06
CA LEU A 28 7.84 1.19 13.78
C LEU A 28 8.26 1.87 15.08
N SER A 29 9.55 2.17 15.19
CA SER A 29 10.15 2.97 16.26
C SER A 29 9.93 2.40 17.68
N SER A 30 10.12 3.21 18.72
CA SER A 30 9.80 2.87 20.11
C SER A 30 8.30 2.77 20.40
N SER A 31 7.44 3.17 19.44
CA SER A 31 5.97 3.16 19.63
C SER A 31 5.37 1.75 19.58
N GLY A 32 6.07 0.75 19.02
CA GLY A 32 5.61 -0.64 19.01
C GLY A 32 4.54 -0.95 17.95
N ILE A 33 4.30 -0.06 17.00
CA ILE A 33 3.32 -0.25 15.92
C ILE A 33 3.82 -1.35 14.98
N LEU A 34 3.10 -2.46 14.88
CA LEU A 34 3.47 -3.59 14.03
C LEU A 34 3.34 -3.24 12.55
N TYR A 35 4.23 -3.83 11.74
CA TYR A 35 4.16 -3.71 10.29
C TYR A 35 4.78 -4.90 9.57
N ASP A 36 4.31 -5.10 8.34
CA ASP A 36 4.88 -6.01 7.36
C ASP A 36 5.34 -5.25 6.11
N GLU A 37 6.40 -5.74 5.47
CA GLU A 37 6.96 -5.15 4.26
C GLU A 37 6.89 -6.12 3.08
N TYR A 38 6.43 -5.61 1.93
CA TYR A 38 6.39 -6.32 0.67
C TYR A 38 7.08 -5.53 -0.43
N THR A 39 7.64 -6.23 -1.41
CA THR A 39 8.32 -5.59 -2.54
C THR A 39 7.67 -5.98 -3.87
N PHE A 40 7.63 -5.04 -4.81
CA PHE A 40 7.19 -5.30 -6.19
C PHE A 40 8.05 -4.52 -7.18
N GLU A 41 8.13 -5.01 -8.42
CA GLU A 41 8.82 -4.30 -9.50
C GLU A 41 7.85 -3.35 -10.21
N GLY A 42 8.20 -2.06 -10.25
CA GLY A 42 7.41 -1.01 -10.88
C GLY A 42 8.08 -0.46 -12.12
N SER A 43 7.27 -0.08 -13.11
CA SER A 43 7.73 0.54 -14.35
C SER A 43 7.40 2.04 -14.36
N ALA A 44 8.36 2.87 -14.80
CA ALA A 44 8.12 4.31 -14.94
C ALA A 44 6.99 4.61 -15.94
N GLY A 45 6.14 5.57 -15.60
CA GLY A 45 5.06 6.06 -16.46
C GLY A 45 3.84 5.14 -16.55
N ILE A 46 3.88 3.95 -15.95
CA ILE A 46 2.71 3.09 -15.78
C ILE A 46 2.15 3.35 -14.38
N PRO A 47 0.93 3.91 -14.26
CA PRO A 47 0.33 4.09 -12.96
C PRO A 47 -0.02 2.71 -12.37
N ILE A 48 0.00 2.62 -11.05
CA ILE A 48 -0.39 1.45 -10.30
C ILE A 48 -1.56 1.79 -9.40
N ARG A 49 -2.34 0.77 -9.05
CA ARG A 49 -3.33 0.82 -8.00
C ARG A 49 -2.96 -0.19 -6.93
N ILE A 50 -2.88 0.29 -5.69
CA ILE A 50 -2.68 -0.55 -4.53
C ILE A 50 -3.99 -0.63 -3.78
N ASN A 51 -4.45 -1.85 -3.48
CA ASN A 51 -5.62 -2.09 -2.66
C ASN A 51 -5.20 -2.89 -1.44
N TRP A 52 -5.67 -2.46 -0.27
CA TRP A 52 -5.44 -3.19 0.97
C TRP A 52 -6.68 -3.13 1.83
N SER A 53 -6.90 -4.18 2.61
CA SER A 53 -8.02 -4.27 3.54
C SER A 53 -7.74 -5.22 4.69
N SER A 54 -8.26 -4.90 5.87
CA SER A 54 -8.30 -5.75 7.05
C SER A 54 -9.67 -5.60 7.71
N GLU A 55 -10.34 -6.71 7.97
CA GLU A 55 -11.61 -6.71 8.71
C GLU A 55 -11.41 -6.52 10.22
N GLU A 56 -10.17 -6.69 10.70
CA GLU A 56 -9.84 -6.75 12.12
C GLU A 56 -9.31 -5.40 12.64
N PHE A 57 -8.63 -4.62 11.79
CA PHE A 57 -8.10 -3.31 12.17
C PHE A 57 -8.02 -2.34 10.97
N PRO A 58 -7.98 -1.01 11.20
CA PRO A 58 -7.80 -0.04 10.14
C PRO A 58 -6.33 0.06 9.72
N ALA A 59 -5.94 -0.74 8.73
CA ALA A 59 -4.56 -0.82 8.22
C ALA A 59 -4.12 0.43 7.43
N ASN A 60 -2.95 0.97 7.74
CA ASN A 60 -2.33 2.07 7.01
C ASN A 60 -1.31 1.54 6.00
N LEU A 61 -1.08 2.30 4.92
CA LEU A 61 -0.13 1.95 3.86
C LEU A 61 0.99 2.98 3.77
N ILE A 62 2.23 2.51 3.65
CA ILE A 62 3.40 3.34 3.32
C ILE A 62 4.00 2.80 2.02
N LEU A 63 4.19 3.70 1.05
CA LEU A 63 4.86 3.38 -0.22
C LEU A 63 6.25 4.01 -0.24
N LEU A 64 7.27 3.20 -0.51
CA LEU A 64 8.66 3.64 -0.64
C LEU A 64 9.20 3.31 -2.04
N ASP A 65 10.11 4.16 -2.52
CA ASP A 65 10.88 3.88 -3.73
C ASP A 65 12.08 2.95 -3.48
N SER A 66 12.83 2.65 -4.55
CA SER A 66 14.02 1.79 -4.49
C SER A 66 15.15 2.34 -3.60
N GLY A 67 15.14 3.64 -3.31
CA GLY A 67 16.08 4.33 -2.42
C GLY A 67 15.59 4.44 -0.98
N TYR A 68 14.47 3.79 -0.62
CA TYR A 68 13.81 3.90 0.67
C TYR A 68 13.28 5.31 0.98
N SER A 69 13.06 6.14 -0.04
CA SER A 69 12.39 7.42 0.13
C SER A 69 10.89 7.18 0.22
N ILE A 70 10.24 7.80 1.22
CA ILE A 70 8.77 7.77 1.33
C ILE A 70 8.19 8.50 0.14
N LEU A 71 7.29 7.83 -0.58
CA LEU A 71 6.49 8.43 -1.65
C LEU A 71 5.13 8.87 -1.15
N ALA A 72 4.52 8.05 -0.29
CA ALA A 72 3.23 8.37 0.32
C ALA A 72 3.00 7.56 1.60
N ILE A 73 2.21 8.14 2.50
CA ILE A 73 1.56 7.43 3.60
C ILE A 73 0.05 7.64 3.45
N ILE A 74 -0.71 6.56 3.39
CA ILE A 74 -2.16 6.58 3.23
C ILE A 74 -2.82 5.95 4.46
N ALA A 75 -3.80 6.63 5.03
CA ALA A 75 -4.62 6.14 6.12
C ALA A 75 -5.57 5.03 5.64
N ALA A 76 -6.10 4.22 6.56
CA ALA A 76 -7.02 3.12 6.22
C ALA A 76 -8.33 3.54 5.52
N ASN A 77 -8.68 4.84 5.54
CA ASN A 77 -9.82 5.40 4.79
C ASN A 77 -9.44 5.88 3.37
N GLY A 78 -8.18 5.72 2.95
CA GLY A 78 -7.66 6.21 1.67
C GLY A 78 -7.19 7.66 1.68
N GLU A 79 -7.20 8.34 2.83
CA GLU A 79 -6.73 9.71 2.97
C GLU A 79 -5.19 9.77 3.01
N LEU A 80 -4.62 10.70 2.26
CA LEU A 80 -3.18 10.95 2.24
C LEU A 80 -2.75 11.62 3.55
N ILE A 81 -1.93 10.93 4.34
CA ILE A 81 -1.31 11.45 5.56
C ILE A 81 -0.06 12.27 5.21
N GLN A 82 0.75 11.76 4.28
CA GLN A 82 2.04 12.36 3.94
C GLN A 82 2.42 12.07 2.48
N GLU A 83 3.03 13.06 1.82
CA GLU A 83 3.55 12.97 0.44
C GLU A 83 5.08 12.88 0.41
N ALA A 84 5.61 12.59 -0.79
CA ALA A 84 7.03 12.47 -1.04
C ALA A 84 7.83 13.70 -0.59
N GLY A 85 8.99 13.45 0.04
CA GLY A 85 9.93 14.49 0.47
C GLY A 85 9.91 14.78 1.98
N ASP A 86 8.99 14.19 2.73
CA ASP A 86 9.05 14.14 4.18
C ASP A 86 9.69 12.81 4.63
N SER A 87 10.63 12.90 5.56
CA SER A 87 11.42 11.75 6.04
C SER A 87 10.90 11.17 7.35
N ALA A 88 9.91 11.80 7.98
CA ALA A 88 9.46 11.43 9.31
C ALA A 88 8.04 10.85 9.29
N ILE A 89 7.92 9.56 9.63
CA ILE A 89 6.64 8.90 9.92
C ILE A 89 6.18 9.39 11.30
N GLN A 90 5.46 10.51 11.36
CA GLN A 90 5.11 11.17 12.63
C GLN A 90 3.63 11.08 13.00
N ASN A 91 2.75 10.56 12.15
CA ASN A 91 1.30 10.59 12.38
C ASN A 91 0.54 9.36 11.82
N LEU A 92 0.91 8.15 12.24
CA LEU A 92 0.11 6.95 11.94
C LEU A 92 -1.08 6.73 12.89
N GLU A 93 -1.13 7.47 14.00
CA GLU A 93 -2.21 7.39 15.00
C GLU A 93 -3.54 8.03 14.53
N THR A 94 -3.74 8.14 13.22
CA THR A 94 -5.09 8.41 12.72
C THR A 94 -5.93 7.18 13.05
N ARG A 95 -7.15 7.37 13.57
CA ARG A 95 -8.09 6.28 13.88
C ARG A 95 -9.24 6.26 12.87
N PRO A 96 -8.99 6.07 11.57
CA PRO A 96 -10.07 5.78 10.65
C PRO A 96 -10.72 4.46 11.10
N THR A 97 -12.04 4.35 10.92
CA THR A 97 -12.76 3.08 11.15
C THR A 97 -12.92 2.27 9.87
N ALA A 98 -12.30 2.74 8.77
CA ALA A 98 -12.34 2.07 7.49
C ALA A 98 -11.44 0.83 7.53
N THR A 99 -11.96 -0.27 7.00
CA THR A 99 -11.33 -1.59 6.97
C THR A 99 -10.66 -1.88 5.62
N GLY A 100 -10.63 -0.91 4.70
CA GLY A 100 -9.98 -1.08 3.43
C GLY A 100 -10.00 0.17 2.58
N ALA A 101 -8.98 0.31 1.76
CA ALA A 101 -8.75 1.44 0.90
C ALA A 101 -8.05 1.02 -0.40
N SER A 102 -8.11 1.92 -1.38
CA SER A 102 -7.37 1.80 -2.63
C SER A 102 -6.75 3.15 -2.98
N ALA A 103 -5.48 3.15 -3.37
CA ALA A 103 -4.78 4.37 -3.78
C ALA A 103 -4.06 4.15 -5.12
N GLY A 104 -4.15 5.15 -5.99
CA GLY A 104 -3.47 5.17 -7.28
C GLY A 104 -2.16 5.96 -7.20
N PHE A 105 -1.08 5.41 -7.75
CA PHE A 105 0.24 6.04 -7.73
C PHE A 105 0.84 6.08 -9.13
N SER A 106 1.50 7.20 -9.46
CA SER A 106 2.27 7.33 -10.70
C SER A 106 3.75 7.13 -10.40
N LEU A 107 4.31 6.04 -10.90
CA LEU A 107 5.72 5.72 -10.71
C LEU A 107 6.58 6.54 -11.66
N SER A 108 7.47 7.37 -11.12
CA SER A 108 8.33 8.26 -11.92
C SER A 108 9.62 7.58 -12.41
N GLN A 109 10.03 6.48 -11.76
CA GLN A 109 11.25 5.74 -12.10
C GLN A 109 10.94 4.24 -12.16
N PRO A 110 11.61 3.46 -13.02
CA PRO A 110 11.53 2.01 -12.93
C PRO A 110 12.36 1.52 -11.73
N GLY A 111 11.95 0.42 -11.11
CA GLY A 111 12.73 -0.21 -10.05
C GLY A 111 11.89 -0.98 -9.04
N MET A 112 12.57 -1.42 -7.98
CA MET A 112 11.92 -2.09 -6.85
C MET A 112 11.25 -1.07 -5.93
N TYR A 113 9.97 -1.26 -5.68
CA TYR A 113 9.19 -0.47 -4.73
C TYR A 113 8.85 -1.33 -3.51
N ARG A 114 8.57 -0.67 -2.39
CA ARG A 114 8.17 -1.33 -1.15
C ARG A 114 6.83 -0.80 -0.68
N VAL A 115 5.96 -1.72 -0.30
CA VAL A 115 4.70 -1.43 0.38
C VAL A 115 4.83 -1.93 1.79
N ILE A 116 4.58 -1.06 2.75
CA ILE A 116 4.47 -1.44 4.15
C ILE A 116 3.01 -1.35 4.56
N ILE A 117 2.48 -2.44 5.13
CA ILE A 117 1.20 -2.45 5.81
C ILE A 117 1.48 -2.30 7.30
N ALA A 118 0.96 -1.23 7.90
CA ALA A 118 1.18 -0.90 9.30
C ALA A 118 -0.14 -0.83 10.07
N ALA A 119 -0.09 -1.28 11.32
CA ALA A 119 -1.15 -1.10 12.27
C ALA A 119 -1.38 0.40 12.60
N PRO A 120 -2.57 0.80 13.07
CA PRO A 120 -2.84 2.17 13.53
C PRO A 120 -2.23 2.46 14.90
N ASP A 121 -2.05 1.42 15.72
CA ASP A 121 -1.48 1.48 17.07
C ASP A 121 -0.84 0.13 17.44
N ALA A 122 -0.07 0.11 18.53
CA ALA A 122 0.67 -1.07 18.98
C ALA A 122 -0.20 -2.19 19.57
N ALA A 123 -1.50 -1.95 19.76
CA ALA A 123 -2.44 -2.94 20.28
C ALA A 123 -3.25 -3.62 19.16
N SER A 124 -3.06 -3.19 17.90
CA SER A 124 -3.78 -3.72 16.76
C SER A 124 -2.98 -4.82 16.07
N ASP A 125 -3.60 -5.99 15.98
CA ASP A 125 -3.12 -7.18 15.30
C ASP A 125 -4.27 -7.80 14.49
N GLY A 126 -3.95 -8.66 13.52
CA GLY A 126 -4.95 -9.36 12.72
C GLY A 126 -4.58 -9.55 11.26
N GLN A 127 -5.48 -10.17 10.50
CA GLN A 127 -5.31 -10.47 9.09
C GLN A 127 -5.58 -9.27 8.19
N TYR A 128 -4.91 -9.23 7.06
CA TYR A 128 -5.16 -8.28 5.98
C TYR A 128 -4.86 -8.89 4.61
N SER A 129 -5.34 -8.21 3.57
CA SER A 129 -5.00 -8.50 2.18
C SER A 129 -4.39 -7.29 1.52
N LEU A 130 -3.47 -7.53 0.58
CA LEU A 130 -2.77 -6.53 -0.20
C LEU A 130 -2.74 -6.97 -1.68
N SER A 131 -3.00 -6.04 -2.59
CA SER A 131 -2.79 -6.24 -4.02
C SER A 131 -2.24 -4.98 -4.67
N VAL A 132 -1.33 -5.16 -5.62
CA VAL A 132 -0.80 -4.10 -6.48
C VAL A 132 -1.05 -4.51 -7.92
N VAL A 133 -1.69 -3.64 -8.67
CA VAL A 133 -1.99 -3.87 -10.09
C VAL A 133 -1.60 -2.66 -10.93
N THR A 134 -1.23 -2.87 -12.18
CA THR A 134 -1.08 -1.75 -13.12
C THR A 134 -2.45 -1.18 -13.49
N GLU A 135 -2.54 0.14 -13.55
CA GLU A 135 -3.71 0.87 -14.03
C GLU A 135 -3.46 1.21 -15.50
N THR A 136 -4.14 0.53 -16.40
CA THR A 136 -4.14 0.90 -17.82
C THR A 136 -4.98 2.15 -17.99
N ALA A 137 -4.44 3.17 -18.67
CA ALA A 137 -5.24 4.30 -19.11
C ALA A 137 -6.44 3.81 -19.95
N PRO A 138 -7.64 4.40 -19.75
CA PRO A 138 -8.85 4.01 -20.50
C PRO A 138 -8.74 4.28 -22.00
#